data_AF-K0XF93-F1
#
_entry.id   AF-K0XF93-F1
#
_cell.length_a   1.000
_cell.length_b   1.000
_cell.length_c   1.000
_cell.angle_alpha   90.00
_cell.angle_beta   90.00
_cell.angle_gamma   90.00
#
_symmetry.space_group_name_H-M   'P 1'
#
loop_
_entity.id
_entity.type
_entity.pdbx_description
1 polymer ?
#
loop_
_entity_poly.entity_id
_entity_poly.type
_entity_poly.pdbx_seq_one_letter_code
_entity_poly.pdbx_strand_id
1 'polypeptide(L)'
;MKPIYTLFAGVNGAGKTTLFNMQDKDLGVRVNSDEIVVANGGDWRNSSDQARAMKEAVKLIKKCINNQCDFNQETTLTGKSIINNIIKAGEKGFKIKMN
;
A
#
# COMPACT_ATOMS: atom_id res chain seq x y z
N MET A 1 9.65 -19.46 1.33
CA MET A 1 8.78 -18.77 2.31
C MET A 1 7.72 -17.99 1.51
N LYS A 2 6.45 -17.94 1.94
CA LYS A 2 5.41 -17.17 1.19
C LYS A 2 5.60 -15.67 1.43
N PRO A 3 5.55 -14.81 0.39
CA PRO A 3 5.65 -13.37 0.59
C PRO A 3 4.42 -12.85 1.33
N ILE A 4 4.58 -11.74 2.06
CA ILE A 4 3.57 -11.17 2.94
C ILE A 4 3.09 -9.84 2.38
N TYR A 5 1.78 -9.70 2.25
CA TYR A 5 1.13 -8.43 1.98
C TYR A 5 0.43 -7.96 3.25
N THR A 6 0.95 -6.90 3.88
CA THR A 6 0.40 -6.34 5.12
C THR A 6 -0.45 -5.11 4.82
N LEU A 7 -1.73 -5.16 5.18
CA LEU A 7 -2.67 -4.05 5.07
C LEU A 7 -2.78 -3.35 6.42
N PHE A 8 -2.64 -2.04 6.42
CA PHE A 8 -3.06 -1.18 7.52
C PHE A 8 -4.41 -0.58 7.13
N ALA A 9 -5.50 -1.10 7.70
CA ALA A 9 -6.85 -0.82 7.25
C ALA A 9 -7.65 -0.01 8.28
N GLY A 10 -8.38 1.01 7.84
CA GLY A 10 -9.21 1.82 8.74
C GLY A 10 -9.51 3.22 8.21
N VAL A 11 -10.49 3.89 8.83
CA VAL A 11 -10.88 5.26 8.46
C VAL A 11 -9.76 6.28 8.70
N ASN A 12 -9.87 7.47 8.13
CA ASN A 12 -8.93 8.57 8.41
C ASN A 12 -8.96 8.91 9.90
N GLY A 13 -7.78 9.16 10.49
CA GLY A 13 -7.63 9.41 11.92
C GLY A 13 -7.61 8.15 12.81
N ALA A 14 -7.80 6.94 12.27
CA ALA A 14 -7.77 5.70 13.06
C ALA A 14 -6.38 5.28 13.57
N GLY A 15 -5.32 6.04 13.29
CA GLY A 15 -3.96 5.73 13.76
C GLY A 15 -3.17 4.71 12.93
N LYS A 16 -3.56 4.46 11.67
CA LYS A 16 -2.90 3.50 10.76
C LYS A 16 -1.40 3.76 10.60
N THR A 17 -1.00 5.00 10.35
CA THR A 17 0.42 5.39 10.23
C THR A 17 1.18 5.20 11.55
N THR A 18 0.54 5.47 12.69
CA THR A 18 1.12 5.20 14.01
C THR A 18 1.37 3.71 14.20
N LEU A 19 0.39 2.87 13.83
CA LEU A 19 0.50 1.41 13.90
C LEU A 19 1.60 0.87 12.97
N PHE A 20 1.82 1.49 11.81
CA PHE A 20 2.95 1.17 10.93
C PHE A 20 4.30 1.53 11.59
N ASN A 21 4.43 2.72 12.15
CA ASN A 21 5.66 3.19 12.78
C ASN A 21 6.05 2.41 14.04
N MET A 22 5.10 1.73 14.69
CA MET A 22 5.33 0.84 15.84
C MET A 22 5.80 -0.56 15.44
N GLN A 23 5.91 -0.87 14.14
CA GLN A 23 6.36 -2.20 13.71
C GLN A 23 7.87 -2.31 13.83
N ASP A 24 8.34 -3.17 14.73
CA ASP A 24 9.77 -3.47 14.89
C ASP A 24 10.35 -4.38 13.79
N LYS A 25 9.54 -4.74 12.79
CA LYS A 25 9.91 -5.64 11.70
C LYS A 25 9.85 -4.94 10.34
N ASP A 26 10.79 -5.29 9.46
CA ASP A 26 10.71 -4.91 8.06
C ASP A 26 9.48 -5.56 7.41
N LEU A 27 8.59 -4.73 6.89
CA LEU A 27 7.36 -5.12 6.21
C LEU A 27 7.50 -5.08 4.67
N GLY A 28 8.73 -4.91 4.18
CA GLY A 28 9.05 -4.75 2.79
C GLY A 28 8.59 -3.40 2.25
N VAL A 29 8.26 -3.37 0.96
CA VAL A 29 7.97 -2.13 0.23
C VAL A 29 6.74 -1.41 0.83
N ARG A 30 6.93 -0.18 1.28
CA ARG A 30 5.87 0.72 1.74
C ARG A 30 5.14 1.33 0.54
N VAL A 31 3.82 1.16 0.47
CA VAL A 31 2.97 1.77 -0.56
C VAL A 31 1.94 2.70 0.07
N ASN A 32 2.17 4.00 -0.06
CA ASN A 32 1.24 5.06 0.32
C ASN A 32 1.28 6.19 -0.73
N SER A 33 0.14 6.54 -1.31
CA SER A 33 0.07 7.58 -2.34
C SER A 33 0.49 8.95 -1.83
N ASP A 34 0.16 9.29 -0.59
CA ASP A 34 0.46 10.61 -0.04
C ASP A 34 1.97 10.78 0.18
N GLU A 35 2.62 9.71 0.68
CA GLU A 35 4.09 9.65 0.81
C GLU A 35 4.77 9.75 -0.57
N ILE A 36 4.20 9.13 -1.62
CA ILE A 36 4.71 9.23 -3.00
C ILE A 36 4.57 10.65 -3.55
N VAL A 37 3.47 11.36 -3.27
CA VAL A 37 3.33 12.79 -3.67
C VAL A 37 4.47 13.61 -3.08
N VAL A 38 4.72 13.46 -1.77
CA VAL A 38 5.78 14.19 -1.06
C VAL A 38 7.16 13.81 -1.60
N ALA A 39 7.43 12.52 -1.82
CA ALA A 39 8.70 12.05 -2.38
C ALA A 39 8.98 12.59 -3.79
N ASN A 40 7.93 12.85 -4.57
CA ASN A 40 8.02 13.44 -5.90
C ASN A 40 8.08 14.99 -5.89
N GLY A 41 8.13 15.62 -4.71
CA GLY A 41 8.10 17.08 -4.55
C GLY A 41 6.78 17.71 -5.00
N GLY A 42 5.70 16.95 -5.01
CA GLY A 42 4.37 17.42 -5.43
C GLY A 42 3.54 18.02 -4.30
N ASP A 43 2.40 18.59 -4.65
CA ASP A 43 1.40 19.09 -3.70
C ASP A 43 0.21 18.14 -3.63
N TRP A 44 -0.13 17.65 -2.44
CA TRP A 44 -1.29 16.79 -2.23
C TRP A 44 -2.61 17.50 -2.57
N ARG A 45 -2.65 18.84 -2.57
CA ARG A 45 -3.83 19.59 -3.01
C ARG A 45 -3.97 19.64 -4.53
N ASN A 46 -2.90 19.30 -5.26
CA ASN A 46 -2.91 19.25 -6.71
C ASN A 46 -3.39 17.88 -7.20
N SER A 47 -4.52 17.87 -7.92
CA SER A 47 -5.14 16.64 -8.43
C SER A 47 -4.26 15.89 -9.43
N SER A 48 -3.41 16.58 -10.19
CA SER A 48 -2.49 15.95 -11.14
C SER A 48 -1.34 15.23 -10.45
N ASP A 49 -0.81 15.80 -9.36
CA ASP A 49 0.22 15.16 -8.53
C ASP A 49 -0.33 13.93 -7.83
N GLN A 50 -1.54 14.03 -7.25
CA GLN A 50 -2.23 12.88 -6.69
C GLN A 50 -2.46 11.78 -7.74
N ALA A 51 -2.93 12.15 -8.94
CA ALA A 51 -3.18 11.17 -10.01
C ALA A 51 -1.89 10.46 -10.46
N ARG A 52 -0.77 11.18 -10.52
CA ARG A 52 0.55 10.61 -10.81
C ARG A 52 0.99 9.64 -9.70
N ALA A 53 0.92 10.05 -8.44
CA ALA A 53 1.28 9.22 -7.31
C ALA A 53 0.41 7.95 -7.19
N MET A 54 -0.90 8.05 -7.43
CA MET A 54 -1.79 6.88 -7.47
C MET A 54 -1.39 5.88 -8.57
N LYS A 55 -1.03 6.37 -9.77
CA LYS A 55 -0.56 5.50 -10.86
C LYS A 55 0.75 4.80 -10.48
N GLU A 56 1.65 5.49 -9.80
CA GLU A 56 2.90 4.92 -9.29
C GLU A 56 2.66 3.87 -8.20
N ALA A 57 1.77 4.14 -7.23
CA ALA A 57 1.37 3.17 -6.22
C ALA A 57 0.81 1.88 -6.85
N VAL A 58 -0.04 2.00 -7.87
CA VAL A 58 -0.58 0.84 -8.60
C VAL A 58 0.53 0.06 -9.32
N LYS A 59 1.50 0.75 -9.94
CA LYS A 59 2.65 0.08 -10.58
C LYS A 59 3.52 -0.63 -9.55
N LEU A 60 3.74 -0.02 -8.39
CA LEU A 60 4.55 -0.58 -7.31
C LEU A 60 3.92 -1.84 -6.72
N ILE A 61 2.61 -1.82 -6.44
CA ILE A 61 1.85 -3.01 -5.99
C ILE A 61 1.96 -4.14 -7.01
N LYS A 62 1.74 -3.84 -8.30
CA LYS A 62 1.87 -4.85 -9.37
C LYS A 62 3.28 -5.44 -9.43
N LYS A 63 4.31 -4.59 -9.31
CA LYS A 63 5.70 -5.03 -9.28
C LYS A 63 5.98 -5.94 -8.09
N CYS A 64 5.49 -5.60 -6.90
CA CYS A 64 5.67 -6.42 -5.70
C CYS A 64 4.99 -7.79 -5.85
N ILE A 65 3.74 -7.80 -6.33
CA ILE A 65 2.99 -9.05 -6.56
C ILE A 65 3.70 -9.95 -7.57
N ASN A 66 4.18 -9.39 -8.68
CA ASN A 66 4.86 -10.14 -9.73
C ASN A 66 6.23 -10.66 -9.27
N ASN A 67 6.98 -9.85 -8.54
CA ASN A 67 8.32 -10.18 -8.07
C ASN A 67 8.33 -10.97 -6.77
N GLN A 68 7.16 -11.26 -6.18
CA GLN A 68 7.00 -12.01 -4.94
C GLN A 68 7.82 -11.40 -3.78
N CYS A 69 7.84 -10.06 -3.67
CA CYS A 69 8.48 -9.39 -2.54
C CYS A 69 7.43 -8.94 -1.51
N ASP A 70 7.83 -8.93 -0.24
CA ASP A 70 7.01 -8.42 0.85
C ASP A 70 6.69 -6.94 0.62
N PHE A 71 5.46 -6.55 0.94
CA PHE A 71 5.02 -5.17 0.85
C PHE A 71 3.89 -4.86 1.83
N ASN A 72 3.71 -3.59 2.12
CA ASN A 72 2.64 -3.09 2.96
C ASN A 72 1.94 -1.90 2.35
N GLN A 73 0.66 -1.73 2.70
CA GLN A 73 -0.16 -0.64 2.20
C GLN A 73 -1.06 -0.08 3.30
N GLU A 74 -1.15 1.24 3.38
CA GLU A 74 -2.19 1.93 4.12
C GLU A 74 -3.44 2.12 3.25
N THR A 75 -4.62 1.83 3.80
CA THR A 75 -5.88 1.91 3.05
C THR A 75 -7.07 2.17 3.96
N THR A 76 -8.07 2.85 3.42
CA THR A 76 -9.41 3.00 4.03
C THR A 76 -10.35 1.85 3.65
N LEU A 77 -9.87 0.87 2.87
CA LEU A 77 -10.67 -0.20 2.23
C LEU A 77 -11.81 0.32 1.35
N THR A 78 -11.77 1.60 0.97
CA THR A 78 -12.76 2.18 0.06
C THR A 78 -12.38 1.94 -1.39
N GLY A 79 -13.34 1.48 -2.18
CA GLY A 79 -13.18 1.31 -3.63
C GLY A 79 -12.78 -0.11 -4.06
N LYS A 80 -13.04 -0.43 -5.32
CA LYS A 80 -12.83 -1.79 -5.85
C LYS A 80 -11.36 -2.16 -6.05
N SER A 81 -10.48 -1.17 -6.20
CA SER A 81 -9.06 -1.38 -6.52
C SER A 81 -8.31 -2.11 -5.39
N ILE A 82 -8.54 -1.75 -4.13
CA ILE A 82 -7.89 -2.40 -3.00
C ILE A 82 -8.33 -3.86 -2.86
N ILE A 83 -9.63 -4.13 -2.96
CA ILE A 83 -10.17 -5.49 -2.91
C ILE A 83 -9.55 -6.35 -4.03
N ASN A 84 -9.48 -5.80 -5.25
CA ASN A 84 -8.88 -6.49 -6.38
C ASN A 84 -7.38 -6.79 -6.17
N ASN A 85 -6.64 -5.88 -5.52
CA ASN A 85 -5.23 -6.12 -5.20
C ASN A 85 -5.06 -7.24 -4.16
N ILE A 86 -5.93 -7.28 -3.13
CA ILE A 86 -5.93 -8.34 -2.11
C ILE A 86 -6.19 -9.70 -2.74
N ILE A 87 -7.24 -9.80 -3.57
CA ILE A 87 -7.59 -11.05 -4.29
C ILE A 87 -6.42 -11.49 -5.17
N LYS A 88 -5.88 -10.61 -6.01
CA LYS A 88 -4.76 -10.92 -6.90
C LYS A 88 -3.50 -11.35 -6.16
N ALA A 89 -3.18 -10.71 -5.03
CA ALA A 89 -2.06 -11.12 -4.20
C ALA A 89 -2.28 -12.53 -3.62
N GLY A 90 -3.50 -12.82 -3.15
CA GLY A 90 -3.89 -14.15 -2.67
C GLY A 90 -3.76 -15.23 -3.75
N GLU A 91 -4.28 -14.97 -4.96
CA GLU A 91 -4.13 -15.84 -6.13
C GLU A 91 -2.66 -16.08 -6.51
N LYS A 92 -1.79 -15.11 -6.24
CA LYS A 92 -0.34 -15.18 -6.45
C LYS A 92 0.44 -15.75 -5.25
N GLY A 93 -0.26 -16.34 -4.28
CA GLY A 93 0.36 -17.09 -3.18
C GLY A 93 0.84 -16.26 -1.98
N PHE A 94 0.48 -14.98 -1.92
CA PHE A 94 0.81 -14.14 -0.76
C PHE A 94 0.06 -14.58 0.49
N LYS A 95 0.73 -14.46 1.65
CA LYS A 95 0.05 -14.41 2.94
C LYS A 95 -0.46 -12.99 3.17
N ILE A 96 -1.78 -12.83 3.20
CA ILE A 96 -2.41 -11.54 3.52
C ILE A 96 -2.47 -11.38 5.05
N LYS A 97 -1.97 -10.26 5.55
CA LYS A 97 -2.12 -9.84 6.96
C LYS A 97 -2.86 -8.51 6.99
N MET A 98 -3.77 -8.36 7.93
CA MET A 98 -4.48 -7.11 8.17
C MET A 98 -4.21 -6.67 9.60
N ASN A 99 -3.74 -5.43 9.75
CA ASN A 99 -3.44 -4.76 11.00
C ASN A 99 -4.30 -3.51 11.13
#